data_AF-A0A6A4N5U4-F1
#
_entry.id   AF-A0A6A4N5U4-F1
#
_cell.length_a   1.000
_cell.length_b   1.000
_cell.length_c   1.000
_cell.angle_alpha   90.00
_cell.angle_beta   90.00
_cell.angle_gamma   90.00
#
_symmetry.space_group_name_H-M   'P 1'
#
loop_
_entity.id
_entity.type
_entity.pdbx_description
1 polymer ?
#
loop_
_entity_poly.entity_id
_entity_poly.type
_entity_poly.pdbx_seq_one_letter_code
_entity_poly.pdbx_strand_id
1 'polypeptide(L)'
;MKFECAFKEYLQEEREWMLDKKCAHIEYSRLKEVLKSCQSCKQLHNSSDSELDQHHLCRCQSCSSRDEKFFSELMKEASDIVGYFNSRARQILHLHTATGMKSYVWRLSHCFKNDMQALEQEGRILIEYIAMNAIAMRKILRKYDKVHNSVNGENFKSRMLADHIELLHSPWLIELGAFYLNFSGLDDCELDVICGHFSCVLNIAEAKMTLRLPDSIKLEYHLTCAICLDLVFNPYALGCGHIFCKSCACSAASVMIFEGLKAAGRESKCPICREVGVYSKPMQMLELDLLIKKRCKHYWKERLSDERVDMLHQSKVYWNMQYTHPTGLM
;
A
#
# COMPACT_ATOMS: atom_id res chain seq x y z
N MET A 1 5.68 -12.53 25.80
CA MET A 1 5.95 -11.17 26.33
C MET A 1 4.74 -10.27 26.16
N LYS A 2 4.54 -9.23 27.00
CA LYS A 2 3.51 -8.21 26.76
C LYS A 2 3.89 -7.44 25.49
N PHE A 3 3.02 -7.38 24.47
CA PHE A 3 3.29 -6.72 23.18
C PHE A 3 3.87 -5.30 23.30
N GLU A 4 3.47 -4.55 24.32
CA GLU A 4 4.01 -3.20 24.57
C GLU A 4 5.53 -3.19 24.83
N CYS A 5 6.08 -4.21 25.50
CA CYS A 5 7.53 -4.33 25.70
C CYS A 5 8.24 -4.61 24.37
N ALA A 6 7.73 -5.59 23.61
CA ALA A 6 8.28 -5.93 22.29
C ALA A 6 8.22 -4.74 21.31
N PHE A 7 7.13 -3.97 21.33
CA PHE A 7 7.00 -2.78 20.48
C PHE A 7 7.97 -1.65 20.91
N LYS A 8 8.23 -1.49 22.21
CA LYS A 8 9.23 -0.53 22.70
C LYS A 8 10.66 -0.93 22.37
N GLU A 9 10.98 -2.22 22.49
CA GLU A 9 12.26 -2.79 22.07
C GLU A 9 12.47 -2.58 20.57
N TYR A 10 11.48 -2.91 19.75
CA TYR A 10 11.48 -2.60 18.31
C TYR A 10 11.75 -1.11 18.02
N LEU A 11 11.04 -0.20 18.68
CA LEU A 11 11.25 1.25 18.50
C LEU A 11 12.61 1.74 19.01
N GLN A 12 13.28 1.00 19.89
CA GLN A 12 14.61 1.32 20.37
C GLN A 12 15.65 0.85 19.36
N GLU A 13 15.54 -0.39 18.90
CA GLU A 13 16.38 -0.95 17.82
C GLU A 13 16.23 -0.10 16.55
N GLU A 14 15.01 0.28 16.17
CA GLU A 14 14.76 1.16 15.01
C GLU A 14 15.50 2.49 15.08
N ARG A 15 15.56 3.13 16.25
CA ARG A 15 16.30 4.39 16.39
C ARG A 15 17.81 4.22 16.16
N GLU A 16 18.33 3.02 16.30
CA GLU A 16 19.73 2.72 16.04
C GLU A 16 20.01 2.47 14.55
N TRP A 17 19.03 1.97 13.79
CA TRP A 17 19.20 1.66 12.36
C TRP A 17 18.51 2.63 11.37
N MET A 18 17.47 3.37 11.77
CA MET A 18 16.86 4.48 11.00
C MET A 18 17.42 5.83 11.42
N LEU A 19 18.15 6.46 10.51
CA LEU A 19 18.72 7.80 10.69
C LEU A 19 17.68 8.94 10.51
N ASP A 20 16.44 8.63 10.10
CA ASP A 20 15.43 9.66 9.82
C ASP A 20 14.58 9.99 11.06
N LYS A 21 14.86 11.16 11.65
CA LYS A 21 14.11 11.72 12.78
C LYS A 21 12.64 12.04 12.46
N LYS A 22 12.21 11.90 11.19
CA LYS A 22 10.83 12.14 10.75
C LYS A 22 9.97 10.88 10.73
N CYS A 23 10.51 9.71 11.10
CA CYS A 23 9.75 8.47 11.17
C CYS A 23 8.59 8.60 12.19
N ALA A 24 7.35 8.44 11.73
CA ALA A 24 6.17 8.45 12.58
C ALA A 24 5.86 7.02 13.06
N HIS A 25 5.28 6.88 14.24
CA HIS A 25 4.86 5.58 14.78
C HIS A 25 3.50 5.69 15.44
N ILE A 26 2.84 4.54 15.59
CA ILE A 26 1.70 4.44 16.48
C ILE A 26 2.17 4.68 17.91
N GLU A 27 1.62 5.70 18.56
CA GLU A 27 1.91 6.07 19.95
C GLU A 27 1.20 5.10 20.92
N TYR A 28 1.53 3.80 20.79
CA TYR A 28 0.77 2.71 21.38
C TYR A 28 0.63 2.84 22.90
N SER A 29 1.71 3.23 23.60
CA SER A 29 1.66 3.45 25.06
C SER A 29 0.74 4.62 25.42
N ARG A 30 0.85 5.76 24.72
CA ARG A 30 0.02 6.95 24.94
C ARG A 30 -1.47 6.63 24.73
N LEU A 31 -1.80 6.01 23.60
CA LEU A 31 -3.16 5.58 23.27
C LEU A 31 -3.71 4.58 24.28
N LYS A 32 -2.86 3.66 24.76
CA LYS A 32 -3.22 2.69 25.79
C LYS A 32 -3.57 3.35 27.12
N GLU A 33 -2.87 4.41 27.51
CA GLU A 33 -3.19 5.20 28.72
C GLU A 33 -4.53 5.93 28.59
N VAL A 34 -4.82 6.51 27.41
CA VAL A 34 -6.15 7.11 27.14
C VAL A 34 -7.27 6.10 27.38
N LEU A 35 -7.11 4.87 26.89
CA LEU A 35 -8.10 3.80 27.11
C LEU A 35 -8.21 3.34 28.56
N LYS A 36 -7.11 3.33 29.33
CA LYS A 36 -7.16 2.98 30.77
C LYS A 36 -7.98 4.01 31.55
N SER A 37 -7.85 5.30 31.23
CA SER A 37 -8.65 6.36 31.85
C SER A 37 -10.14 6.24 31.56
N CYS A 38 -10.52 5.56 30.47
CA CYS A 38 -11.92 5.27 30.14
C CYS A 38 -12.44 4.04 30.91
N GLN A 39 -11.57 3.07 31.18
CA GLN A 39 -11.89 1.88 31.96
C GLN A 39 -12.21 2.21 33.43
N SER A 40 -11.52 3.18 34.03
CA SER A 40 -11.82 3.67 35.38
C SER A 40 -13.18 4.39 35.46
N CYS A 41 -13.61 5.08 34.38
CA CYS A 41 -14.95 5.67 34.31
C CYS A 41 -16.08 4.61 34.39
N LYS A 42 -15.89 3.43 33.78
CA LYS A 42 -16.85 2.31 33.88
C LYS A 42 -16.94 1.74 35.30
N GLN A 43 -15.83 1.66 36.03
CA GLN A 43 -15.80 1.09 37.38
C GLN A 43 -16.53 1.96 38.41
N LEU A 44 -16.46 3.29 38.28
CA LEU A 44 -17.17 4.23 39.15
C LEU A 44 -18.70 4.13 39.01
N HIS A 45 -19.19 3.84 37.81
CA HIS A 45 -20.63 3.62 37.58
C HIS A 45 -21.13 2.28 38.13
N ASN A 46 -20.29 1.23 38.11
CA ASN A 46 -20.68 -0.08 38.66
C ASN A 46 -20.74 -0.10 40.21
N SER A 47 -20.14 0.88 40.90
CA SER A 47 -20.18 1.00 42.36
C SER A 47 -21.37 1.81 42.90
N SER A 48 -22.23 2.36 42.04
CA SER A 48 -23.40 3.13 42.44
C SER A 48 -24.65 2.64 41.71
N ASP A 49 -25.48 1.94 42.49
CA ASP A 49 -26.88 1.55 42.28
C ASP A 49 -27.27 0.34 41.39
N SER A 50 -27.86 -0.63 42.12
CA SER A 50 -29.07 -1.45 41.88
C SER A 50 -29.43 -1.96 40.49
N GLU A 51 -29.83 -3.23 40.50
CA GLU A 51 -30.49 -3.99 39.44
C GLU A 51 -31.51 -3.15 38.64
N LEU A 52 -31.24 -2.95 37.35
CA LEU A 52 -32.15 -3.13 36.21
C LEU A 52 -31.46 -2.71 34.89
N ASP A 53 -31.73 -3.49 33.85
CA ASP A 53 -31.46 -3.29 32.42
C ASP A 53 -30.07 -3.63 31.83
N GLN A 54 -30.09 -4.78 31.14
CA GLN A 54 -29.14 -5.24 30.13
C GLN A 54 -29.09 -4.26 28.94
N HIS A 55 -28.28 -3.20 29.02
CA HIS A 55 -27.63 -2.53 27.87
C HIS A 55 -26.64 -1.48 28.41
N HIS A 56 -25.52 -1.92 28.99
CA HIS A 56 -24.48 -1.04 29.53
C HIS A 56 -23.64 -0.36 28.42
N LEU A 57 -24.21 0.67 27.80
CA LEU A 57 -23.46 1.70 27.04
C LEU A 57 -22.91 2.73 28.03
N CYS A 58 -21.62 3.05 27.91
CA CYS A 58 -20.99 4.10 28.71
C CYS A 58 -21.61 5.47 28.36
N ARG A 59 -22.55 5.97 29.18
CA ARG A 59 -23.31 7.20 28.91
C ARG A 59 -22.60 8.46 29.43
N CYS A 60 -21.28 8.51 29.32
CA CYS A 60 -20.48 9.63 29.78
C CYS A 60 -20.32 10.66 28.65
N GLN A 61 -20.81 11.89 28.82
CA GLN A 61 -20.73 12.95 27.81
C GLN A 61 -19.27 13.31 27.47
N SER A 62 -18.36 13.07 28.42
CA SER A 62 -16.91 13.17 28.24
C SER A 62 -16.29 12.00 27.46
N CYS A 63 -17.01 10.90 27.22
CA CYS A 63 -16.52 9.73 26.49
C CYS A 63 -16.68 9.94 24.97
N SER A 64 -17.81 10.51 24.53
CA SER A 64 -18.01 10.82 23.10
C SER A 64 -16.97 11.78 22.54
N SER A 65 -16.58 12.82 23.28
CA SER A 65 -15.53 13.75 22.86
C SER A 65 -14.12 13.17 22.95
N ARG A 66 -13.89 12.24 23.90
CA ARG A 66 -12.66 11.45 23.99
C ARG A 66 -12.53 10.44 22.84
N ASP A 67 -13.64 9.87 22.38
CA ASP A 67 -13.69 8.93 21.25
C ASP A 67 -13.34 9.64 19.94
N GLU A 68 -13.94 10.80 19.68
CA GLU A 68 -13.62 11.60 18.49
C GLU A 68 -12.14 11.99 18.46
N LYS A 69 -11.61 12.46 19.60
CA LYS A 69 -10.19 12.80 19.73
C LYS A 69 -9.30 11.57 19.50
N PHE A 70 -9.60 10.44 20.13
CA PHE A 70 -8.85 9.19 19.97
C PHE A 70 -8.76 8.76 18.49
N PHE A 71 -9.88 8.71 17.79
CA PHE A 71 -9.89 8.29 16.38
C PHE A 71 -9.24 9.32 15.45
N SER A 72 -9.38 10.63 15.73
CA SER A 72 -8.71 11.68 14.94
C SER A 72 -7.19 11.63 15.08
N GLU A 73 -6.67 11.43 16.30
CA GLU A 73 -5.24 11.28 16.55
C GLU A 73 -4.70 10.02 15.90
N LEU A 74 -5.42 8.89 16.01
CA LEU A 74 -5.02 7.63 15.40
C LEU A 74 -5.01 7.71 13.87
N MET A 75 -5.98 8.42 13.27
CA MET A 75 -6.04 8.65 11.84
C MET A 75 -4.86 9.50 11.36
N LYS A 76 -4.49 10.51 12.14
CA LYS A 76 -3.31 11.33 11.86
C LYS A 76 -2.02 10.50 11.93
N GLU A 77 -1.83 9.74 13.00
CA GLU A 77 -0.67 8.84 13.16
C GLU A 77 -0.57 7.88 11.97
N ALA A 78 -1.68 7.27 11.55
CA ALA A 78 -1.72 6.40 10.37
C ALA A 78 -1.36 7.12 9.07
N SER A 79 -1.89 8.32 8.85
CA SER A 79 -1.61 9.13 7.65
C SER A 79 -0.14 9.52 7.56
N ASP A 80 0.47 9.89 8.70
CA ASP A 80 1.88 10.24 8.79
C ASP A 80 2.77 9.02 8.47
N ILE A 81 2.41 7.83 9.00
CA ILE A 81 3.09 6.55 8.70
C ILE A 81 2.99 6.21 7.20
N VAL A 82 1.79 6.28 6.61
CA VAL A 82 1.60 6.01 5.17
C VAL A 82 2.39 7.01 4.32
N GLY A 83 2.38 8.29 4.69
CA GLY A 83 3.14 9.33 4.00
C GLY A 83 4.64 9.05 4.01
N TYR A 84 5.19 8.71 5.18
CA TYR A 84 6.58 8.34 5.34
C TYR A 84 6.94 7.08 4.55
N PHE A 85 6.18 6.00 4.73
CA PHE A 85 6.37 4.73 4.04
C PHE A 85 6.37 4.89 2.52
N ASN A 86 5.36 5.55 1.97
CA ASN A 86 5.23 5.78 0.53
C ASN A 86 6.37 6.63 -0.02
N SER A 87 6.83 7.64 0.73
CA SER A 87 7.96 8.48 0.35
C SER A 87 9.26 7.68 0.30
N ARG A 88 9.53 6.88 1.34
CA ARG A 88 10.76 6.10 1.45
C ARG A 88 10.79 4.94 0.45
N ALA A 89 9.68 4.22 0.30
CA ALA A 89 9.54 3.16 -0.70
C ALA A 89 9.82 3.71 -2.11
N ARG A 90 9.24 4.86 -2.47
CA ARG A 90 9.51 5.51 -3.76
C ARG A 90 10.98 5.83 -3.97
N GLN A 91 11.68 6.30 -2.93
CA GLN A 91 13.12 6.60 -3.03
C GLN A 91 13.92 5.34 -3.33
N ILE A 92 13.71 4.27 -2.56
CA ILE A 92 14.38 2.97 -2.76
C ILE A 92 14.15 2.46 -4.18
N LEU A 93 12.88 2.41 -4.61
CA LEU A 93 12.49 1.85 -5.90
C LEU A 93 13.01 2.69 -7.07
N HIS A 94 12.97 4.02 -6.97
CA HIS A 94 13.49 4.89 -8.02
C HIS A 94 15.01 4.71 -8.22
N LEU A 95 15.76 4.33 -7.19
CA LEU A 95 17.19 4.04 -7.32
C LEU A 95 17.42 2.71 -8.05
N HIS A 96 16.63 1.67 -7.77
CA HIS A 96 16.76 0.36 -8.42
C HIS A 96 16.25 0.36 -9.87
N THR A 97 15.13 1.03 -10.15
CA THR A 97 14.55 1.11 -11.51
C THR A 97 15.14 2.23 -12.37
N ALA A 98 16.15 2.97 -11.89
CA ALA A 98 16.77 4.03 -12.66
C ALA A 98 17.34 3.46 -13.98
N THR A 99 16.90 3.98 -15.13
CA THR A 99 17.43 3.64 -16.46
C THR A 99 18.20 4.81 -17.08
N GLY A 100 19.07 4.54 -18.07
CA GLY A 100 19.76 5.59 -18.85
C GLY A 100 20.85 6.34 -18.06
N MET A 101 20.98 7.65 -18.26
CA MET A 101 22.03 8.45 -17.60
C MET A 101 21.92 8.44 -16.06
N LYS A 102 20.70 8.34 -15.51
CA LYS A 102 20.48 8.18 -14.06
C LYS A 102 21.07 6.88 -13.54
N SER A 103 20.91 5.79 -14.29
CA SER A 103 21.52 4.50 -13.97
C SER A 103 23.05 4.52 -14.07
N TYR A 104 23.60 5.37 -14.96
CA TYR A 104 25.04 5.52 -15.15
C TYR A 104 25.67 6.33 -14.02
N VAL A 105 25.08 7.48 -13.68
CA VAL A 105 25.49 8.29 -12.52
C VAL A 105 25.34 7.48 -11.23
N TRP A 106 24.24 6.75 -11.07
CA TRP A 106 24.02 5.89 -9.91
C TRP A 106 25.06 4.76 -9.84
N ARG A 107 25.35 4.08 -10.96
CA ARG A 107 26.42 3.07 -11.04
C ARG A 107 27.83 3.64 -10.80
N LEU A 108 28.10 4.88 -11.21
CA LEU A 108 29.38 5.54 -10.95
C LEU A 108 29.52 5.96 -9.48
N SER A 109 28.44 6.42 -8.85
CA SER A 109 28.44 6.82 -7.43
C SER A 109 28.38 5.62 -6.47
N HIS A 110 27.82 4.48 -6.89
CA HIS A 110 27.55 3.31 -6.03
C HIS A 110 28.08 1.99 -6.62
N CYS A 111 29.32 2.02 -7.14
CA CYS A 111 29.98 0.88 -7.79
C CYS A 111 30.40 -0.26 -6.82
N PHE A 112 29.88 -0.30 -5.58
CA PHE A 112 30.22 -1.31 -4.58
C PHE A 112 29.00 -2.20 -4.26
N LYS A 113 29.22 -3.52 -4.18
CA LYS A 113 28.21 -4.52 -3.73
C LYS A 113 27.51 -4.13 -2.41
N ASN A 114 28.18 -3.33 -1.59
CA ASN A 114 27.70 -2.84 -0.29
C ASN A 114 26.46 -1.94 -0.43
N ASP A 115 26.34 -1.16 -1.51
CA ASP A 115 25.23 -0.20 -1.68
C ASP A 115 23.91 -0.88 -2.07
N MET A 116 24.01 -1.95 -2.87
CA MET A 116 22.87 -2.80 -3.23
C MET A 116 22.35 -3.58 -2.01
N GLN A 117 23.25 -4.12 -1.18
CA GLN A 117 22.88 -4.78 0.08
C GLN A 117 22.29 -3.80 1.09
N ALA A 118 22.77 -2.55 1.11
CA ALA A 118 22.20 -1.49 1.94
C ALA A 118 20.77 -1.14 1.51
N LEU A 119 20.49 -1.02 0.21
CA LEU A 119 19.13 -0.80 -0.30
C LEU A 119 18.18 -1.97 -0.01
N GLU A 120 18.66 -3.20 -0.16
CA GLU A 120 17.89 -4.39 0.18
C GLU A 120 17.57 -4.43 1.68
N GLN A 121 18.57 -4.13 2.51
CA GLN A 121 18.39 -4.04 3.96
C GLN A 121 17.41 -2.95 4.33
N GLU A 122 17.51 -1.76 3.71
CA GLU A 122 16.58 -0.66 3.89
C GLU A 122 15.15 -1.03 3.45
N GLY A 123 14.99 -1.77 2.35
CA GLY A 123 13.69 -2.28 1.92
C GLY A 123 13.07 -3.23 2.95
N ARG A 124 13.86 -4.17 3.50
CA ARG A 124 13.40 -5.12 4.55
C ARG A 124 12.94 -4.39 5.80
N ILE A 125 13.78 -3.48 6.27
CA ILE A 125 13.53 -2.57 7.38
C ILE A 125 12.19 -1.83 7.21
N LEU A 126 11.91 -1.34 6.01
CA LEU A 126 10.71 -0.56 5.71
C LEU A 126 9.44 -1.43 5.72
N ILE A 127 9.56 -2.69 5.28
CA ILE A 127 8.48 -3.69 5.35
C ILE A 127 8.19 -4.07 6.82
N GLU A 128 9.24 -4.26 7.63
CA GLU A 128 9.09 -4.53 9.05
C GLU A 128 8.43 -3.36 9.78
N TYR A 129 8.84 -2.13 9.46
CA TYR A 129 8.25 -0.90 9.97
C TYR A 129 6.74 -0.82 9.74
N ILE A 130 6.29 -1.01 8.50
CA ILE A 130 4.86 -0.92 8.21
C ILE A 130 4.08 -2.08 8.84
N ALA A 131 4.68 -3.28 8.92
CA ALA A 131 4.09 -4.43 9.60
C ALA A 131 3.90 -4.20 11.10
N MET A 132 4.93 -3.71 11.79
CA MET A 132 4.89 -3.44 13.23
C MET A 132 3.87 -2.36 13.58
N ASN A 133 3.82 -1.27 12.80
CA ASN A 133 2.79 -0.25 12.96
C ASN A 133 1.38 -0.79 12.70
N ALA A 134 1.19 -1.66 11.69
CA ALA A 134 -0.09 -2.30 11.44
C ALA A 134 -0.51 -3.23 12.58
N ILE A 135 0.43 -3.98 13.18
CA ILE A 135 0.16 -4.81 14.35
C ILE A 135 -0.26 -3.94 15.55
N ALA A 136 0.47 -2.85 15.82
CA ALA A 136 0.15 -1.91 16.88
C ALA A 136 -1.25 -1.30 16.68
N MET A 137 -1.57 -0.86 15.47
CA MET A 137 -2.89 -0.36 15.06
C MET A 137 -3.99 -1.38 15.33
N ARG A 138 -3.84 -2.62 14.86
CA ARG A 138 -4.86 -3.67 15.10
C ARG A 138 -5.03 -3.96 16.59
N LYS A 139 -3.95 -4.00 17.36
CA LYS A 139 -4.01 -4.29 18.80
C LYS A 139 -4.67 -3.14 19.57
N ILE A 140 -4.41 -1.89 19.21
CA ILE A 140 -5.04 -0.75 19.89
C ILE A 140 -6.53 -0.64 19.57
N LEU A 141 -6.94 -0.90 18.33
CA LEU A 141 -8.37 -0.93 17.94
C LEU A 141 -9.12 -2.06 18.63
N ARG A 142 -8.56 -3.28 18.68
CA ARG A 142 -9.14 -4.39 19.46
C ARG A 142 -9.24 -4.06 20.95
N LYS A 143 -8.24 -3.34 21.49
CA LYS A 143 -8.29 -2.89 22.88
C LYS A 143 -9.39 -1.85 23.09
N TYR A 144 -9.58 -0.92 22.15
CA TYR A 144 -10.68 0.05 22.19
C TYR A 144 -12.03 -0.66 22.29
N ASP A 145 -12.30 -1.62 21.39
CA ASP A 145 -13.55 -2.35 21.36
C ASP A 145 -13.78 -3.17 22.64
N LYS A 146 -12.72 -3.77 23.18
CA LYS A 146 -12.78 -4.47 24.46
C LYS A 146 -13.07 -3.56 25.65
N VAL A 147 -12.50 -2.35 25.68
CA VAL A 147 -12.75 -1.38 26.78
C VAL A 147 -14.16 -0.83 26.70
N HIS A 148 -14.66 -0.55 25.50
CA HIS A 148 -15.95 0.10 25.30
C HIS A 148 -17.12 -0.88 25.13
N ASN A 149 -16.85 -2.18 24.92
CA ASN A 149 -17.84 -3.18 24.48
C ASN A 149 -18.54 -2.73 23.18
N SER A 150 -17.74 -2.32 22.20
CA SER A 150 -18.19 -1.74 20.93
C SER A 150 -17.65 -2.50 19.72
N VAL A 151 -18.10 -2.08 18.53
CA VAL A 151 -17.52 -2.43 17.22
C VAL A 151 -16.93 -1.22 16.51
N ASN A 152 -16.77 -0.09 17.20
CA ASN A 152 -16.31 1.17 16.62
C ASN A 152 -14.85 1.07 16.16
N GLY A 153 -14.01 0.27 16.83
CA GLY A 153 -12.63 0.01 16.39
C GLY A 153 -12.58 -0.72 15.05
N GLU A 154 -13.43 -1.73 14.85
CA GLU A 154 -13.55 -2.43 13.56
C GLU A 154 -14.18 -1.54 12.47
N ASN A 155 -15.19 -0.73 12.83
CA ASN A 155 -15.77 0.26 11.90
C ASN A 155 -14.73 1.30 11.48
N PHE A 156 -13.88 1.76 12.42
CA PHE A 156 -12.77 2.68 12.13
C PHE A 156 -11.77 2.05 11.16
N LYS A 157 -11.40 0.78 11.38
CA LYS A 157 -10.53 0.04 10.45
C LYS A 157 -11.13 -0.06 9.04
N SER A 158 -12.44 -0.33 8.94
CA SER A 158 -13.15 -0.36 7.66
C SER A 158 -13.15 1.00 6.98
N ARG A 159 -13.27 2.10 7.74
CA ARG A 159 -13.14 3.46 7.23
C ARG A 159 -11.74 3.76 6.73
N MET A 160 -10.69 3.35 7.45
CA MET A 160 -9.29 3.52 7.00
C MET A 160 -9.02 2.82 5.65
N LEU A 161 -9.63 1.64 5.43
CA LEU A 161 -9.55 0.95 4.14
C LEU A 161 -10.22 1.77 3.02
N ALA A 162 -11.40 2.33 3.27
CA ALA A 162 -12.10 3.17 2.30
C ALA A 162 -11.34 4.47 1.99
N ASP A 163 -10.64 5.02 2.98
CA ASP A 163 -9.83 6.24 2.85
C ASP A 163 -8.40 5.98 2.32
N HIS A 164 -8.06 4.72 1.97
CA HIS A 164 -6.74 4.30 1.48
C HIS A 164 -5.58 4.59 2.45
N ILE A 165 -5.84 4.55 3.75
CA ILE A 165 -4.88 4.82 4.84
C ILE A 165 -4.57 3.53 5.65
N GLU A 166 -5.19 2.40 5.29
CA GLU A 166 -4.79 1.12 5.85
C GLU A 166 -3.35 0.77 5.43
N LEU A 167 -2.53 0.44 6.43
CA LEU A 167 -1.06 0.37 6.32
C LEU A 167 -0.56 -0.77 5.41
N LEU A 168 -1.29 -1.88 5.32
CA LEU A 168 -0.91 -3.10 4.61
C LEU A 168 -1.53 -3.22 3.20
N HIS A 169 -2.46 -2.35 2.83
CA HIS A 169 -3.09 -2.31 1.52
C HIS A 169 -2.50 -1.25 0.56
N SER A 170 -1.24 -0.86 0.77
CA SER A 170 -0.52 0.09 -0.10
C SER A 170 0.07 -0.60 -1.35
N PRO A 171 -0.12 -0.06 -2.57
CA PRO A 171 0.56 -0.57 -3.77
C PRO A 171 2.10 -0.57 -3.67
N TRP A 172 2.66 0.30 -2.83
CA TRP A 172 4.10 0.32 -2.56
C TRP A 172 4.60 -0.96 -1.87
N LEU A 173 3.76 -1.68 -1.11
CA LEU A 173 4.14 -2.98 -0.56
C LEU A 173 4.32 -4.04 -1.64
N ILE A 174 3.48 -4.01 -2.68
CA ILE A 174 3.60 -4.91 -3.83
C ILE A 174 4.88 -4.61 -4.59
N GLU A 175 5.19 -3.33 -4.80
CA GLU A 175 6.44 -2.89 -5.42
C GLU A 175 7.68 -3.28 -4.60
N LEU A 176 7.67 -3.12 -3.28
CA LEU A 176 8.75 -3.58 -2.41
C LEU A 176 8.90 -5.11 -2.44
N GLY A 177 7.78 -5.85 -2.48
CA GLY A 177 7.79 -7.30 -2.68
C GLY A 177 8.39 -7.70 -4.03
N ALA A 178 8.06 -6.96 -5.10
CA ALA A 178 8.60 -7.18 -6.43
C ALA A 178 10.09 -6.81 -6.52
N PHE A 179 10.50 -5.71 -5.90
CA PHE A 179 11.90 -5.30 -5.75
C PHE A 179 12.73 -6.41 -5.10
N TYR A 180 12.24 -6.96 -3.99
CA TYR A 180 12.90 -8.05 -3.28
C TYR A 180 13.09 -9.27 -4.19
N LEU A 181 12.02 -9.71 -4.87
CA LEU A 181 12.08 -10.84 -5.80
C LEU A 181 13.00 -10.58 -7.02
N ASN A 182 13.07 -9.32 -7.47
CA ASN A 182 13.97 -8.90 -8.55
C ASN A 182 15.44 -8.92 -8.11
N PHE A 183 15.70 -8.63 -6.83
CA PHE A 183 17.03 -8.61 -6.22
C PHE A 183 17.58 -10.01 -5.96
N SER A 184 16.74 -10.94 -5.47
CA SER A 184 17.19 -12.28 -5.07
C SER A 184 17.76 -13.11 -6.24
N GLY A 185 17.56 -12.72 -7.49
CA GLY A 185 18.27 -13.26 -8.66
C GLY A 185 18.07 -14.76 -8.97
N LEU A 186 17.22 -15.47 -8.23
CA LEU A 186 17.04 -16.92 -8.36
C LEU A 186 15.92 -17.22 -9.35
N ASP A 187 16.28 -17.77 -10.52
CA ASP A 187 15.42 -17.93 -11.69
C ASP A 187 14.34 -19.02 -11.56
N ASP A 188 14.35 -19.86 -10.52
CA ASP A 188 13.40 -20.97 -10.40
C ASP A 188 12.14 -20.63 -9.61
N CYS A 189 11.02 -21.18 -10.12
CA CYS A 189 9.70 -21.10 -9.54
C CYS A 189 9.67 -21.83 -8.19
N GLU A 190 8.92 -21.27 -7.24
CA GLU A 190 8.83 -21.66 -5.82
C GLU A 190 10.04 -21.27 -4.96
N LEU A 191 10.03 -20.01 -4.50
CA LEU A 191 11.04 -19.47 -3.61
C LEU A 191 10.45 -19.14 -2.24
N ASP A 192 10.62 -20.06 -1.29
CA ASP A 192 10.51 -19.76 0.13
C ASP A 192 11.82 -19.10 0.58
N VAL A 193 12.00 -17.81 0.27
CA VAL A 193 13.13 -17.04 0.80
C VAL A 193 12.83 -16.76 2.27
N ILE A 194 13.37 -17.60 3.15
CA ILE A 194 13.29 -17.42 4.60
C ILE A 194 14.38 -16.43 5.01
N CYS A 195 14.04 -15.15 5.01
CA CYS A 195 14.83 -14.10 5.65
C CYS A 195 14.14 -13.71 6.96
N GLY A 196 14.34 -14.52 8.01
CA GLY A 196 14.02 -14.25 9.42
C GLY A 196 12.56 -14.04 9.79
N HIS A 197 11.89 -13.04 9.20
CA HIS A 197 10.51 -12.64 9.52
C HIS A 197 9.73 -12.10 8.30
N PHE A 198 10.34 -12.04 7.12
CA PHE A 198 9.69 -11.66 5.86
C PHE A 198 9.95 -12.71 4.77
N SER A 199 8.91 -13.07 4.02
CA SER A 199 9.05 -13.82 2.76
C SER A 199 8.09 -13.27 1.70
N CYS A 200 8.50 -13.32 0.45
CA CYS A 200 7.70 -12.90 -0.70
C CYS A 200 7.74 -14.02 -1.73
N VAL A 201 6.57 -14.43 -2.23
CA VAL A 201 6.45 -15.50 -3.23
C VAL A 201 5.54 -15.03 -4.35
N LEU A 202 5.95 -15.23 -5.60
CA LEU A 202 5.11 -15.03 -6.78
C LEU A 202 4.71 -16.40 -7.36
N ASN A 203 3.42 -16.68 -7.38
CA ASN A 203 2.84 -17.77 -8.16
C ASN A 203 2.29 -17.21 -9.48
N ILE A 204 2.95 -17.54 -10.59
CA ILE A 204 2.57 -17.05 -11.92
C ILE A 204 1.27 -17.70 -12.40
N ALA A 205 1.07 -18.99 -12.13
CA ALA A 205 -0.10 -19.74 -12.58
C ALA A 205 -1.40 -19.20 -11.97
N GLU A 206 -1.34 -18.79 -10.71
CA GLU A 206 -2.47 -18.13 -10.01
C GLU A 206 -2.47 -16.61 -10.15
N ALA A 207 -1.47 -16.03 -10.86
CA ALA A 207 -1.21 -14.60 -10.91
C ALA A 207 -1.26 -13.96 -9.51
N LYS A 208 -0.58 -14.57 -8.53
CA LYS A 208 -0.74 -14.25 -7.11
C LYS A 208 0.60 -13.98 -6.45
N MET A 209 0.72 -12.84 -5.79
CA MET A 209 1.86 -12.51 -4.93
C MET A 209 1.46 -12.67 -3.47
N THR A 210 2.26 -13.43 -2.71
CA THR A 210 2.05 -13.65 -1.28
C THR A 210 3.22 -13.07 -0.50
N LEU A 211 2.93 -12.13 0.41
CA LEU A 211 3.88 -11.61 1.38
C LEU A 211 3.55 -12.22 2.75
N ARG A 212 4.55 -12.79 3.42
CA ARG A 212 4.47 -13.15 4.83
C ARG A 212 5.28 -12.15 5.63
N LEU A 213 4.62 -11.43 6.52
CA LEU A 213 5.22 -10.43 7.42
C LEU A 213 5.41 -11.03 8.83
N PRO A 214 6.08 -10.31 9.76
CA PRO A 214 6.14 -10.70 11.16
C PRO A 214 4.76 -11.00 11.78
N ASP A 215 4.72 -11.79 12.86
CA ASP A 215 3.49 -12.28 13.51
C ASP A 215 2.58 -13.15 12.61
N SER A 216 3.14 -13.80 11.58
CA SER A 216 2.43 -14.69 10.65
C SER A 216 1.31 -14.00 9.85
N ILE A 217 1.42 -12.69 9.61
CA ILE A 217 0.48 -11.98 8.74
C ILE A 217 0.76 -12.42 7.30
N LYS A 218 -0.25 -12.99 6.66
CA LYS A 218 -0.22 -13.37 5.25
C LYS A 218 -1.01 -12.34 4.45
N LEU A 219 -0.35 -11.66 3.54
CA LEU A 219 -0.96 -10.76 2.56
C LEU A 219 -0.93 -11.41 1.19
N GLU A 220 -2.06 -11.42 0.52
CA GLU A 220 -2.23 -12.04 -0.79
C GLU A 220 -2.74 -10.99 -1.77
N TYR A 221 -2.00 -10.79 -2.86
CA TYR A 221 -2.31 -9.83 -3.91
C TYR A 221 -2.55 -10.57 -5.21
N HIS A 222 -3.76 -10.43 -5.75
CA HIS A 222 -4.07 -10.90 -7.10
C HIS A 222 -3.57 -9.87 -8.12
N LEU A 223 -2.72 -10.35 -9.02
CA LEU A 223 -2.08 -9.58 -10.08
C LEU A 223 -2.82 -9.76 -11.42
N THR A 224 -4.07 -10.19 -11.38
CA THR A 224 -4.94 -10.30 -12.55
C THR A 224 -5.62 -8.96 -12.81
N CYS A 225 -5.55 -8.46 -14.04
CA CYS A 225 -6.27 -7.26 -14.42
C CYS A 225 -7.77 -7.55 -14.50
N ALA A 226 -8.59 -6.81 -13.77
CA ALA A 226 -10.05 -7.02 -13.75
C ALA A 226 -10.77 -6.67 -15.08
N ILE A 227 -10.05 -6.13 -16.08
CA ILE A 227 -10.60 -5.79 -17.39
C ILE A 227 -10.30 -6.88 -18.42
N CYS A 228 -9.01 -7.19 -18.65
CA CYS A 228 -8.63 -8.22 -19.62
C CYS A 228 -8.59 -9.64 -19.02
N LEU A 229 -8.69 -9.78 -17.70
CA LEU A 229 -8.66 -11.05 -16.96
C LEU A 229 -7.33 -11.83 -17.06
N ASP A 230 -6.28 -11.20 -17.62
CA ASP A 230 -4.93 -11.73 -17.69
C ASP A 230 -4.02 -11.17 -16.58
N LEU A 231 -2.84 -11.75 -16.42
CA LEU A 231 -1.77 -11.20 -15.60
C LEU A 231 -1.47 -9.75 -16.03
N VAL A 232 -1.37 -8.83 -15.08
CA VAL A 232 -1.17 -7.40 -15.38
C VAL A 232 0.06 -7.16 -16.26
N PHE A 233 -0.09 -6.31 -17.28
CA PHE A 233 0.97 -5.90 -18.21
C PHE A 233 1.11 -4.38 -18.16
N ASN A 234 2.35 -3.88 -18.02
CA ASN A 234 2.61 -2.48 -17.69
C ASN A 234 1.69 -1.98 -16.56
N PRO A 235 1.79 -2.59 -15.36
CA PRO A 235 0.85 -2.38 -14.28
C PRO A 235 0.84 -0.93 -13.77
N TYR A 236 -0.37 -0.42 -13.56
CA TYR A 236 -0.63 0.84 -12.86
C TYR A 236 -1.59 0.60 -11.71
N ALA A 237 -1.23 1.08 -10.53
CA ALA A 237 -2.16 1.26 -9.42
C ALA A 237 -2.84 2.62 -9.54
N LEU A 238 -4.18 2.63 -9.51
CA LEU A 238 -4.95 3.87 -9.42
C LEU A 238 -4.84 4.45 -8.00
N GLY A 239 -5.32 5.68 -7.79
CA GLY A 239 -5.30 6.34 -6.48
C GLY A 239 -6.03 5.56 -5.38
N CYS A 240 -6.95 4.68 -5.75
CA CYS A 240 -7.66 3.76 -4.85
C CYS A 240 -6.94 2.41 -4.63
N GLY A 241 -5.70 2.27 -5.08
CA GLY A 241 -4.87 1.07 -4.92
C GLY A 241 -5.14 -0.07 -5.91
N HIS A 242 -6.28 -0.08 -6.61
CA HIS A 242 -6.59 -1.11 -7.61
C HIS A 242 -5.64 -1.09 -8.81
N ILE A 243 -5.22 -2.27 -9.25
CA ILE A 243 -4.17 -2.47 -10.25
C ILE A 243 -4.77 -2.92 -11.58
N PHE A 244 -4.32 -2.30 -12.68
CA PHE A 244 -4.73 -2.63 -14.04
C PHE A 244 -3.54 -2.58 -14.99
N CYS A 245 -3.67 -3.21 -16.16
CA CYS A 245 -2.79 -2.92 -17.28
C CYS A 245 -2.93 -1.46 -17.70
N LYS A 246 -1.85 -0.83 -18.17
CA LYS A 246 -1.90 0.56 -18.68
C LYS A 246 -2.99 0.75 -19.72
N SER A 247 -3.02 -0.13 -20.73
CA SER A 247 -4.00 -0.11 -21.81
C SER A 247 -5.45 -0.21 -21.31
N CYS A 248 -5.69 -1.16 -20.42
CA CYS A 248 -7.00 -1.39 -19.80
C CYS A 248 -7.47 -0.18 -18.99
N ALA A 249 -6.61 0.40 -18.16
CA ALA A 249 -6.96 1.58 -17.38
C ALA A 249 -7.21 2.81 -18.28
N CYS A 250 -6.42 3.01 -19.34
CA CYS A 250 -6.64 4.07 -20.33
C CYS A 250 -8.00 3.91 -21.03
N SER A 251 -8.30 2.70 -21.51
CA SER A 251 -9.59 2.38 -22.15
C SER A 251 -10.77 2.64 -21.20
N ALA A 252 -10.69 2.21 -19.95
CA ALA A 252 -11.73 2.45 -18.95
C ALA A 252 -11.96 3.94 -18.64
N ALA A 253 -10.92 4.78 -18.78
CA ALA A 253 -11.03 6.22 -18.66
C ALA A 253 -11.33 6.94 -19.99
N SER A 254 -11.61 6.21 -21.07
CA SER A 254 -11.84 6.76 -22.41
C SER A 254 -10.70 7.64 -22.92
N VAL A 255 -9.46 7.30 -22.59
CA VAL A 255 -8.25 7.99 -23.07
C VAL A 255 -7.37 7.06 -23.88
N MET A 256 -6.59 7.62 -24.81
CA MET A 256 -5.66 6.84 -25.61
C MET A 256 -4.45 6.40 -24.78
N ILE A 257 -3.84 5.27 -25.15
CA ILE A 257 -2.69 4.69 -24.41
C ILE A 257 -1.48 5.64 -24.42
N PHE A 258 -1.30 6.39 -25.51
CA PHE A 258 -0.18 7.33 -25.68
C PHE A 258 -0.40 8.66 -24.93
N GLU A 259 -1.64 9.10 -24.72
CA GLU A 259 -1.98 10.26 -23.88
C GLU A 259 -1.71 9.94 -22.40
N GLY A 260 -2.01 8.68 -22.03
CA GLY A 260 -1.77 8.16 -20.69
C GLY A 260 -2.84 8.55 -19.68
N LEU A 261 -2.77 7.93 -18.51
CA LEU A 261 -3.85 7.97 -17.50
C LEU A 261 -4.14 9.36 -16.93
N LYS A 262 -3.16 10.27 -16.96
CA LYS A 262 -3.34 11.64 -16.45
C LYS A 262 -4.23 12.51 -17.33
N ALA A 263 -4.49 12.10 -18.58
CA ALA A 263 -5.43 12.76 -19.47
C ALA A 263 -6.90 12.46 -19.13
N ALA A 264 -7.15 11.49 -18.25
CA ALA A 264 -8.50 11.09 -17.86
C ALA A 264 -9.29 12.24 -17.24
N GLY A 265 -10.58 12.33 -17.58
CA GLY A 265 -11.51 13.26 -16.95
C GLY A 265 -11.64 13.01 -15.44
N ARG A 266 -11.96 14.05 -14.67
CA ARG A 266 -12.04 13.98 -13.19
C ARG A 266 -13.16 13.06 -12.71
N GLU A 267 -14.17 12.89 -13.55
CA GLU A 267 -15.34 12.03 -13.39
C GLU A 267 -15.05 10.55 -13.69
N SER A 268 -13.87 10.21 -14.23
CA SER A 268 -13.47 8.83 -14.49
C SER A 268 -13.43 8.03 -13.19
N LYS A 269 -14.04 6.84 -13.24
CA LYS A 269 -14.26 5.97 -12.08
C LYS A 269 -13.40 4.73 -12.14
N CYS A 270 -12.94 4.26 -10.98
CA CYS A 270 -12.32 2.94 -10.88
C CYS A 270 -13.30 1.84 -11.38
N PRO A 271 -12.88 0.94 -12.27
CA PRO A 271 -13.70 -0.20 -12.71
C PRO A 271 -14.14 -1.15 -11.58
N ILE A 272 -13.37 -1.22 -10.49
CA ILE A 272 -13.63 -2.12 -9.36
C ILE A 272 -14.46 -1.42 -8.28
N CYS A 273 -13.92 -0.37 -7.64
CA CYS A 273 -14.59 0.28 -6.51
C CYS A 273 -15.50 1.47 -6.89
N ARG A 274 -15.52 1.87 -8.18
CA ARG A 274 -16.31 3.01 -8.70
C ARG A 274 -15.97 4.38 -8.11
N GLU A 275 -14.89 4.48 -7.35
CA GLU A 275 -14.39 5.73 -6.80
C GLU A 275 -13.94 6.68 -7.92
N VAL A 276 -14.33 7.95 -7.80
CA VAL A 276 -14.03 9.03 -8.76
C VAL A 276 -12.67 9.66 -8.49
N GLY A 277 -12.04 10.27 -9.49
CA GLY A 277 -10.79 11.02 -9.32
C GLY A 277 -9.54 10.17 -9.08
N VAL A 278 -9.66 8.84 -9.12
CA VAL A 278 -8.56 7.88 -8.88
C VAL A 278 -7.48 7.90 -9.98
N TYR A 279 -7.77 8.48 -11.14
CA TYR A 279 -6.84 8.63 -12.27
C TYR A 279 -5.91 9.86 -12.15
N SER A 280 -6.12 10.72 -11.14
CA SER A 280 -5.33 11.95 -10.97
C SER A 280 -3.89 11.72 -10.53
N LYS A 281 -3.64 10.65 -9.77
CA LYS A 281 -2.32 10.28 -9.23
C LYS A 281 -2.04 8.78 -9.40
N PRO A 282 -1.99 8.27 -10.65
CA PRO A 282 -1.70 6.87 -10.88
C PRO A 282 -0.24 6.59 -10.56
N MET A 283 0.04 5.42 -10.01
CA MET A 283 1.37 4.93 -9.74
C MET A 283 1.71 3.84 -10.75
N GLN A 284 2.74 4.07 -11.57
CA GLN A 284 3.31 3.02 -12.40
C GLN A 284 4.08 2.05 -11.51
N MET A 285 3.82 0.75 -11.65
CA MET A 285 4.44 -0.29 -10.84
C MET A 285 5.64 -0.91 -11.58
N LEU A 286 6.80 -0.26 -11.49
CA LEU A 286 7.99 -0.56 -12.29
C LEU A 286 8.70 -1.85 -11.86
N GLU A 287 8.75 -2.16 -10.57
CA GLU A 287 9.37 -3.40 -10.11
C GLU A 287 8.52 -4.60 -10.46
N LEU A 288 7.21 -4.47 -10.31
CA LEU A 288 6.27 -5.49 -10.70
C LEU A 288 6.32 -5.74 -12.22
N ASP A 289 6.36 -4.69 -13.03
CA ASP A 289 6.60 -4.76 -14.49
C ASP A 289 7.88 -5.55 -14.80
N LEU A 290 8.99 -5.17 -14.16
CA LEU A 290 10.28 -5.81 -14.34
C LEU A 290 10.25 -7.29 -13.92
N LEU A 291 9.59 -7.60 -12.82
CA LEU A 291 9.45 -8.96 -12.30
C LEU A 291 8.67 -9.83 -13.29
N ILE A 292 7.52 -9.36 -13.76
CA ILE A 292 6.70 -10.07 -14.74
C ILE A 292 7.47 -10.26 -16.04
N LYS A 293 8.17 -9.23 -16.53
CA LYS A 293 9.04 -9.31 -17.71
C LYS A 293 10.15 -10.36 -17.58
N LYS A 294 10.78 -10.47 -16.41
CA LYS A 294 11.85 -11.45 -16.15
C LYS A 294 11.28 -12.88 -16.08
N ARG A 295 10.17 -13.06 -15.36
CA ARG A 295 9.59 -14.39 -15.05
C ARG A 295 8.69 -14.94 -16.16
N CYS A 296 8.01 -14.07 -16.91
CA CYS A 296 7.01 -14.43 -17.93
C CYS A 296 7.43 -13.94 -19.32
N LYS A 297 8.64 -14.29 -19.78
CA LYS A 297 9.26 -13.71 -20.99
C LYS A 297 8.41 -13.85 -22.25
N HIS A 298 7.78 -15.00 -22.48
CA HIS A 298 6.95 -15.25 -23.66
C HIS A 298 5.70 -14.36 -23.63
N TYR A 299 4.90 -14.49 -22.57
CA TYR A 299 3.72 -13.67 -22.31
C TYR A 299 4.02 -12.18 -22.47
N TRP A 300 5.12 -11.70 -21.86
CA TRP A 300 5.52 -10.30 -21.94
C TRP A 300 5.79 -9.82 -23.36
N LYS A 301 6.48 -10.64 -24.17
CA LYS A 301 6.81 -10.28 -25.56
C LYS A 301 5.57 -10.24 -26.45
N GLU A 302 4.68 -11.20 -26.27
CA GLU A 302 3.40 -11.28 -26.98
C GLU A 302 2.53 -10.05 -26.67
N ARG A 303 2.27 -9.79 -25.39
CA ARG A 303 1.49 -8.61 -24.95
C ARG A 303 2.10 -7.28 -25.41
N LEU A 304 3.43 -7.18 -25.39
CA LEU A 304 4.12 -6.00 -25.88
C LEU A 304 3.96 -5.80 -27.41
N SER A 305 3.82 -6.89 -28.18
CA SER A 305 3.54 -6.80 -29.61
C SER A 305 2.11 -6.32 -29.85
N ASP A 306 1.14 -6.90 -29.14
CA ASP A 306 -0.28 -6.55 -29.27
C ASP A 306 -0.54 -5.10 -28.90
N GLU A 307 -0.02 -4.62 -27.75
CA GLU A 307 -0.21 -3.22 -27.35
C GLU A 307 0.45 -2.22 -28.31
N ARG A 308 1.52 -2.61 -29.01
CA ARG A 308 2.11 -1.74 -30.05
C ARG A 308 1.19 -1.61 -31.26
N VAL A 309 0.57 -2.71 -31.68
CA VAL A 309 -0.39 -2.70 -32.79
C VAL A 309 -1.58 -1.81 -32.43
N ASP A 310 -2.11 -1.96 -31.22
CA ASP A 310 -3.21 -1.14 -30.71
C ASP A 310 -2.84 0.35 -30.63
N MET A 311 -1.64 0.67 -30.13
CA MET A 311 -1.17 2.05 -30.04
C MET A 311 -1.01 2.71 -31.42
N LEU A 312 -0.50 1.98 -32.41
CA LEU A 312 -0.40 2.47 -33.79
C LEU A 312 -1.79 2.70 -34.40
N HIS A 313 -2.73 1.80 -34.14
CA HIS A 313 -4.12 1.95 -34.56
C HIS A 313 -4.78 3.19 -33.92
N GLN A 314 -4.65 3.37 -32.60
CA GLN A 314 -5.16 4.54 -31.88
C GLN A 314 -4.57 5.86 -32.40
N SER A 315 -3.26 5.89 -32.64
CA SER A 315 -2.58 7.06 -33.21
C SER A 315 -3.14 7.41 -34.59
N LYS A 316 -3.33 6.42 -35.46
CA LYS A 316 -3.94 6.62 -36.79
C LYS A 316 -5.36 7.19 -36.67
N VAL A 317 -6.19 6.65 -35.78
CA VAL A 317 -7.55 7.16 -35.54
C VAL A 317 -7.52 8.61 -35.04
N TYR A 318 -6.66 8.90 -34.06
CA TYR A 318 -6.50 10.24 -33.50
C TYR A 318 -6.13 11.27 -34.58
N TRP A 319 -5.09 10.99 -35.38
CA TRP A 319 -4.68 11.89 -36.46
C TRP A 319 -5.77 12.06 -37.50
N ASN A 320 -6.45 10.98 -37.90
CA ASN A 320 -7.57 11.08 -38.83
C ASN A 320 -8.66 12.02 -38.32
N MET A 321 -9.05 11.91 -37.04
CA MET A 321 -10.06 12.80 -36.43
C MET A 321 -9.62 14.27 -36.45
N GLN A 322 -8.34 14.55 -36.20
CA GLN A 322 -7.79 15.92 -36.27
C GLN A 322 -7.81 16.50 -37.69
N TYR A 323 -7.50 15.68 -38.70
CA TYR A 323 -7.50 16.13 -40.09
C TYR A 323 -8.90 16.26 -40.70
N THR A 324 -9.90 15.49 -40.24
CA THR A 324 -11.29 15.62 -40.71
C THR A 324 -12.10 16.73 -40.03
N HIS A 325 -11.64 17.26 -38.89
CA HIS A 325 -12.27 18.40 -38.20
C HIS A 325 -11.30 19.56 -37.94
N PRO A 326 -10.75 20.22 -38.97
CA PRO A 326 -10.01 21.45 -38.79
C PRO A 326 -11.03 22.58 -38.58
N THR A 327 -11.43 22.83 -37.32
CA THR A 327 -12.11 24.08 -36.88
C THR A 327 -13.31 24.54 -37.72
N GLY A 328 -14.52 24.21 -37.25
CA GLY A 328 -15.64 25.16 -37.33
C GLY A 328 -15.39 26.30 -36.34
N LEU A 329 -14.50 27.22 -36.69
CA LEU A 329 -14.37 28.55 -36.08
C LEU A 329 -14.69 29.55 -37.20
N MET A 330 -15.96 29.95 -37.26
CA MET A 330 -16.42 31.25 -37.76
C MET A 330 -17.43 31.80 -36.78
#